data_AF-A0A496A5Z6-F1
#
_entry.id   AF-A0A496A5Z6-F1
#
_cell.length_a   1.000
_cell.length_b   1.000
_cell.length_c   1.000
_cell.angle_alpha   90.00
_cell.angle_beta   90.00
_cell.angle_gamma   90.00
#
_symmetry.space_group_name_H-M   'P 1'
#
loop_
_entity.id
_entity.type
_entity.pdbx_description
1 polymer ?
#
loop_
_entity_poly.entity_id
_entity_poly.type
_entity_poly.pdbx_seq_one_letter_code
_entity_poly.pdbx_strand_id
1 'polypeptide(L)'
;MKKFTIFITLACVVMISPMAFAQNWQPAGDNWIGKWWGLDLVTNTGGFNTSATIDYLAEGSGGLISNASVSTRDGAGKTANAIVNLPDNGGSLAWSIVDINTEDQLNMSTSHGIPDGRDITWHGLIVVISPDARTTTMHPAHDDYAQIWINGEQVYDNSAWTGGVQRVTTPTEIQFQKGENFLHFKCGESGGADYVNLHFEPTDTDLLIAPTKDNLFLDVLTPVEPQGKLATQWAALKRQ
;
A
#
# COMPACT_ATOMS: atom_id res chain seq x y z
N MET A 1 -10.48 45.96 -61.37
CA MET A 1 -9.81 45.92 -60.04
C MET A 1 -10.81 45.40 -59.01
N LYS A 2 -10.77 44.12 -58.66
CA LYS A 2 -11.68 43.51 -57.68
C LYS A 2 -10.95 43.39 -56.34
N LYS A 3 -11.52 43.96 -55.28
CA LYS A 3 -11.01 43.92 -53.91
C LYS A 3 -11.34 42.56 -53.30
N PHE A 4 -10.34 41.86 -52.80
CA PHE A 4 -10.51 40.64 -51.99
C PHE A 4 -10.53 41.03 -50.52
N THR A 5 -11.63 40.70 -49.85
CA THR A 5 -11.79 40.81 -48.39
C THR A 5 -11.35 39.48 -47.78
N ILE A 6 -10.36 39.51 -46.89
CA ILE A 6 -9.92 38.34 -46.11
C ILE A 6 -10.68 38.37 -44.77
N PHE A 7 -11.46 37.33 -44.51
CA PHE A 7 -12.03 37.04 -43.19
C PHE A 7 -10.99 36.27 -42.37
N ILE A 8 -10.59 36.84 -41.24
CA ILE A 8 -9.78 36.14 -40.22
C ILE A 8 -10.77 35.49 -39.26
N THR A 9 -10.94 34.18 -39.37
CA THR A 9 -11.68 33.38 -38.40
C THR A 9 -10.81 33.19 -37.16
N LEU A 10 -11.19 33.83 -36.05
CA LEU A 10 -10.54 33.66 -34.76
C LEU A 10 -10.92 32.26 -34.22
N ALA A 11 -10.01 31.30 -34.34
CA ALA A 11 -10.16 30.00 -33.72
C ALA A 11 -9.92 30.14 -32.21
N CYS A 12 -11.00 30.09 -31.42
CA CYS A 12 -10.90 29.93 -29.97
C CYS A 12 -10.28 28.55 -29.67
N VAL A 13 -9.01 28.54 -29.30
CA VAL A 13 -8.38 27.38 -28.68
C VAL A 13 -8.96 27.28 -27.27
N VAL A 14 -9.95 26.40 -27.10
CA VAL A 14 -10.35 25.94 -25.76
C VAL A 14 -9.16 25.17 -25.20
N MET A 15 -8.40 25.79 -24.30
CA MET A 15 -7.42 25.07 -23.51
C MET A 15 -8.18 24.12 -22.59
N ILE A 16 -8.34 22.88 -23.03
CA ILE A 16 -8.66 21.77 -22.14
C ILE A 16 -7.39 21.52 -21.36
N SER A 17 -7.23 22.19 -20.22
CA SER A 17 -6.24 21.81 -19.23
C SER A 17 -6.48 20.34 -18.89
N PRO A 18 -5.49 19.44 -19.02
CA PRO A 18 -5.63 18.10 -18.49
C PRO A 18 -5.80 18.26 -16.98
N MET A 19 -7.02 18.03 -16.48
CA MET A 19 -7.20 17.75 -15.06
C MET A 19 -6.47 16.45 -14.80
N ALA A 20 -5.20 16.55 -14.40
CA ALA A 20 -4.63 15.52 -13.55
C ALA A 20 -5.54 15.53 -12.32
N PHE A 21 -6.43 14.54 -12.22
CA PHE A 21 -7.29 14.39 -11.05
C PHE A 21 -6.36 14.33 -9.84
N ALA A 22 -6.48 15.30 -8.94
CA ALA A 22 -5.77 15.27 -7.67
C ALA A 22 -6.26 14.02 -6.93
N GLN A 23 -5.38 13.04 -6.76
CA GLN A 23 -5.70 11.82 -6.02
C GLN A 23 -5.94 12.18 -4.55
N ASN A 24 -6.99 11.62 -3.93
CA ASN A 24 -7.30 11.87 -2.52
C ASN A 24 -6.52 10.89 -1.62
N TRP A 25 -5.30 11.26 -1.25
CA TRP A 25 -4.42 10.42 -0.43
C TRP A 25 -4.94 10.21 1.01
N GLN A 26 -4.48 9.13 1.65
CA GLN A 26 -4.71 8.94 3.08
C GLN A 26 -3.95 10.01 3.89
N PRO A 27 -4.46 10.40 5.07
CA PRO A 27 -3.70 11.30 5.95
C PRO A 27 -2.39 10.62 6.39
N ALA A 28 -1.34 11.42 6.54
CA ALA A 28 -0.04 11.00 7.05
C ALA A 28 0.22 11.58 8.45
N GLY A 29 1.47 11.55 8.90
CA GLY A 29 1.84 11.97 10.26
C GLY A 29 1.35 10.98 11.32
N ASP A 30 0.76 11.50 12.39
CA ASP A 30 0.22 10.74 13.53
C ASP A 30 -1.21 10.19 13.31
N ASN A 31 -1.70 10.23 12.07
CA ASN A 31 -2.96 9.64 11.70
C ASN A 31 -2.79 8.15 11.41
N TRP A 32 -3.62 7.31 12.02
CA TRP A 32 -3.69 5.88 11.75
C TRP A 32 -4.13 5.58 10.31
N ILE A 33 -3.50 4.59 9.68
CA ILE A 33 -3.76 4.24 8.29
C ILE A 33 -5.02 3.36 8.20
N GLY A 34 -6.03 3.84 7.46
CA GLY A 34 -7.33 3.20 7.39
C GLY A 34 -7.55 2.29 6.17
N LYS A 35 -6.71 2.39 5.13
CA LYS A 35 -6.82 1.59 3.91
C LYS A 35 -5.52 0.89 3.58
N TRP A 36 -5.63 -0.37 3.18
CA TRP A 36 -4.51 -1.25 2.86
C TRP A 36 -4.81 -2.07 1.62
N TRP A 37 -3.79 -2.35 0.81
CA TRP A 37 -3.89 -3.39 -0.21
C TRP A 37 -3.65 -4.73 0.49
N GLY A 38 -4.74 -5.36 0.92
CA GLY A 38 -4.75 -6.53 1.77
C GLY A 38 -4.86 -7.82 0.97
N LEU A 39 -4.15 -8.86 1.41
CA LEU A 39 -4.44 -10.23 1.01
C LEU A 39 -5.63 -10.74 1.85
N ASP A 40 -6.48 -11.57 1.26
CA ASP A 40 -7.41 -12.39 2.05
C ASP A 40 -6.68 -13.06 3.23
N LEU A 41 -7.37 -13.23 4.36
CA LEU A 41 -6.77 -13.79 5.57
C LEU A 41 -6.22 -15.19 5.32
N VAL A 42 -4.95 -15.38 5.69
CA VAL A 42 -4.38 -16.71 5.85
C VAL A 42 -4.96 -17.28 7.15
N THR A 43 -5.63 -18.43 7.08
CA THR A 43 -6.35 -19.02 8.24
C THR A 43 -5.69 -20.32 8.69
N ASN A 44 -6.15 -20.89 9.81
CA ASN A 44 -5.65 -22.17 10.35
C ASN A 44 -4.12 -22.20 10.54
N THR A 45 -3.52 -21.08 10.90
CA THR A 45 -2.06 -20.93 10.95
C THR A 45 -1.39 -21.65 12.13
N GLY A 46 -2.18 -22.17 13.07
CA GLY A 46 -1.67 -22.80 14.29
C GLY A 46 -1.05 -21.77 15.26
N GLY A 47 -1.56 -20.55 15.23
CA GLY A 47 -1.16 -19.44 16.08
C GLY A 47 0.03 -18.63 15.56
N PHE A 48 0.24 -17.49 16.22
CA PHE A 48 1.22 -16.48 15.83
C PHE A 48 2.66 -17.03 15.77
N ASN A 49 3.04 -17.89 16.72
CA ASN A 49 4.40 -18.45 16.79
C ASN A 49 4.74 -19.27 15.54
N THR A 50 3.77 -20.06 15.05
CA THR A 50 3.93 -20.86 13.83
C THR A 50 3.98 -19.92 12.63
N SER A 51 2.97 -19.05 12.51
CA SER A 51 2.85 -18.09 11.42
C SER A 51 4.09 -17.21 11.24
N ALA A 52 4.70 -16.73 12.33
CA ALA A 52 5.87 -15.84 12.29
C ALA A 52 7.03 -16.41 11.48
N THR A 53 7.17 -17.74 11.46
CA THR A 53 8.28 -18.44 10.77
C THR A 53 8.02 -18.74 9.30
N ILE A 54 6.80 -18.51 8.80
CA ILE A 54 6.36 -18.92 7.46
C ILE A 54 6.25 -17.70 6.55
N ASP A 55 6.78 -17.80 5.34
CA ASP A 55 6.49 -16.87 4.25
C ASP A 55 5.37 -17.44 3.38
N TYR A 56 4.13 -17.21 3.80
CA TYR A 56 2.93 -17.69 3.12
C TYR A 56 2.83 -17.16 1.68
N LEU A 57 3.37 -15.97 1.42
CA LEU A 57 3.39 -15.39 0.07
C LEU A 57 4.31 -16.21 -0.84
N ALA A 58 5.52 -16.55 -0.37
CA ALA A 58 6.45 -17.40 -1.11
C ALA A 58 5.91 -18.82 -1.29
N GLU A 59 5.37 -19.42 -0.24
CA GLU A 59 4.83 -20.77 -0.28
C GLU A 59 3.65 -20.87 -1.25
N GLY A 60 2.61 -20.06 -1.06
CA GLY A 60 1.37 -20.16 -1.83
C GLY A 60 1.47 -19.63 -3.26
N SER A 61 2.45 -18.78 -3.56
CA SER A 61 2.70 -18.28 -4.92
C SER A 61 3.75 -19.08 -5.70
N GLY A 62 4.37 -20.10 -5.09
CA GLY A 62 5.49 -20.83 -5.69
C GLY A 62 6.74 -19.96 -5.90
N GLY A 63 6.96 -18.98 -5.02
CA GLY A 63 8.10 -18.07 -5.04
C GLY A 63 7.98 -16.88 -5.99
N LEU A 64 6.81 -16.63 -6.59
CA LEU A 64 6.58 -15.46 -7.43
C LEU A 64 6.69 -14.15 -6.64
N ILE A 65 6.17 -14.17 -5.41
CA ILE A 65 6.23 -13.09 -4.42
C ILE A 65 6.63 -13.69 -3.06
N SER A 66 7.16 -12.86 -2.18
CA SER A 66 7.61 -13.17 -0.81
C SER A 66 7.34 -11.97 0.09
N ASN A 67 7.42 -12.13 1.40
CA ASN A 67 7.26 -11.04 2.37
C ASN A 67 8.16 -9.84 2.04
N ALA A 68 9.42 -10.09 1.70
CA ALA A 68 10.35 -9.04 1.31
C ALA A 68 10.00 -8.46 -0.08
N SER A 69 9.75 -9.30 -1.09
CA SER A 69 9.58 -8.79 -2.46
C SER A 69 8.33 -7.93 -2.61
N VAL A 70 7.22 -8.22 -1.92
CA VAL A 70 5.99 -7.39 -2.01
C VAL A 70 6.17 -5.99 -1.41
N SER A 71 7.17 -5.80 -0.56
CA SER A 71 7.62 -4.47 -0.11
C SER A 71 8.54 -3.78 -1.14
N THR A 72 8.47 -4.16 -2.42
CA THR A 72 9.15 -3.47 -3.53
C THR A 72 8.15 -3.16 -4.63
N ARG A 73 8.46 -2.18 -5.49
CA ARG A 73 7.61 -1.84 -6.63
C ARG A 73 7.25 -3.04 -7.51
N ASP A 74 8.25 -3.86 -7.85
CA ASP A 74 8.04 -5.02 -8.73
C ASP A 74 7.14 -6.07 -8.06
N GLY A 75 7.42 -6.41 -6.80
CA GLY A 75 6.61 -7.40 -6.08
C GLY A 75 5.19 -6.92 -5.79
N ALA A 76 5.01 -5.66 -5.39
CA ALA A 76 3.69 -5.05 -5.25
C ALA A 76 2.93 -5.02 -6.59
N GLY A 77 3.61 -4.76 -7.71
CA GLY A 77 2.99 -4.84 -9.03
C GLY A 77 2.50 -6.25 -9.38
N LYS A 78 3.23 -7.29 -8.97
CA LYS A 78 2.86 -8.70 -9.19
C LYS A 78 1.61 -9.12 -8.43
N THR A 79 1.30 -8.49 -7.29
CA THR A 79 0.09 -8.84 -6.51
C THR A 79 -1.21 -8.57 -7.27
N ALA A 80 -1.17 -7.75 -8.33
CA ALA A 80 -2.31 -7.50 -9.21
C ALA A 80 -2.93 -8.77 -9.81
N ASN A 81 -2.09 -9.78 -10.06
CA ASN A 81 -2.49 -11.03 -10.71
C ASN A 81 -2.07 -12.27 -9.91
N ALA A 82 -1.40 -12.09 -8.76
CA ALA A 82 -0.96 -13.20 -7.94
C ALA A 82 -2.14 -13.76 -7.14
N ILE A 83 -2.34 -15.07 -7.25
CA ILE A 83 -3.16 -15.84 -6.32
C ILE A 83 -2.21 -16.63 -5.42
N VAL A 84 -2.38 -16.48 -4.12
CA VAL A 84 -1.62 -17.22 -3.11
C VAL A 84 -2.44 -18.46 -2.75
N ASN A 85 -2.01 -19.62 -3.23
CA ASN A 85 -2.71 -20.89 -3.04
C ASN A 85 -2.16 -21.64 -1.83
N LEU A 86 -2.93 -21.65 -0.74
CA LEU A 86 -2.62 -22.33 0.51
C LEU A 86 -3.80 -23.26 0.86
N PRO A 87 -3.83 -24.51 0.35
CA PRO A 87 -4.97 -25.41 0.51
C PRO A 87 -5.42 -25.61 1.96
N ASP A 88 -4.47 -25.61 2.90
CA ASP A 88 -4.73 -25.80 4.32
C ASP A 88 -4.94 -24.48 5.08
N ASN A 89 -4.56 -23.34 4.48
CA ASN A 89 -4.54 -22.02 5.13
C ASN A 89 -5.38 -20.95 4.40
N GLY A 90 -6.58 -21.31 3.98
CA GLY A 90 -7.57 -20.39 3.40
C GLY A 90 -7.85 -20.60 1.90
N GLY A 91 -7.17 -21.53 1.25
CA GLY A 91 -7.41 -21.90 -0.14
C GLY A 91 -6.73 -20.94 -1.11
N SER A 92 -7.49 -20.38 -2.05
CA SER A 92 -6.96 -19.43 -3.04
C SER A 92 -7.21 -18.00 -2.56
N LEU A 93 -6.16 -17.34 -2.11
CA LEU A 93 -6.21 -15.99 -1.54
C LEU A 93 -5.87 -14.95 -2.62
N ALA A 94 -6.68 -13.91 -2.70
CA ALA A 94 -6.51 -12.80 -3.62
C ALA A 94 -6.23 -11.50 -2.87
N TRP A 95 -5.74 -10.50 -3.61
CA TRP A 95 -5.49 -9.17 -3.08
C TRP A 95 -6.62 -8.22 -3.44
N SER A 96 -7.00 -7.37 -2.49
CA SER A 96 -7.98 -6.31 -2.70
C SER A 96 -7.71 -5.14 -1.75
N ILE A 97 -8.43 -4.03 -1.93
CA ILE A 97 -8.36 -2.93 -0.94
C ILE A 97 -9.26 -3.31 0.22
N VAL A 98 -8.70 -3.27 1.43
CA VAL A 98 -9.43 -3.46 2.68
C VAL A 98 -9.48 -2.15 3.46
N ASP A 99 -10.62 -1.93 4.10
CA ASP A 99 -10.85 -0.83 5.03
C ASP A 99 -10.72 -1.37 6.46
N ILE A 100 -9.88 -0.71 7.26
CA ILE A 100 -9.66 -1.02 8.66
C ILE A 100 -10.35 0.05 9.51
N ASN A 101 -11.20 -0.38 10.45
CA ASN A 101 -11.64 0.49 11.54
C ASN A 101 -10.49 0.60 12.56
N THR A 102 -9.83 1.76 12.62
CA THR A 102 -8.62 1.97 13.44
C THR A 102 -8.89 1.90 14.95
N GLU A 103 -10.15 1.98 15.36
CA GLU A 103 -10.61 1.91 16.75
C GLU A 103 -11.13 0.52 17.15
N ASP A 104 -11.25 -0.41 16.19
CA ASP A 104 -11.67 -1.78 16.44
C ASP A 104 -10.49 -2.63 16.88
N GLN A 105 -10.64 -3.42 17.94
CA GLN A 105 -9.62 -4.34 18.41
C GLN A 105 -9.54 -5.63 17.58
N LEU A 106 -10.54 -5.89 16.73
CA LEU A 106 -10.64 -7.05 15.85
C LEU A 106 -10.47 -6.63 14.39
N ASN A 107 -9.62 -5.64 14.13
CA ASN A 107 -9.57 -4.97 12.84
C ASN A 107 -8.87 -5.78 11.74
N MET A 108 -8.16 -6.86 12.08
CA MET A 108 -7.63 -7.81 11.10
C MET A 108 -8.75 -8.67 10.52
N SER A 109 -9.64 -9.19 11.38
CA SER A 109 -10.75 -10.05 10.99
C SER A 109 -11.91 -9.24 10.41
N THR A 110 -12.28 -8.13 11.05
CA THR A 110 -13.45 -7.34 10.64
C THR A 110 -13.23 -6.63 9.31
N SER A 111 -11.97 -6.29 8.95
CA SER A 111 -11.64 -5.78 7.61
C SER A 111 -11.93 -6.78 6.48
N HIS A 112 -12.12 -8.06 6.84
CA HIS A 112 -12.47 -9.16 5.92
C HIS A 112 -13.88 -9.70 6.18
N GLY A 113 -14.72 -8.99 6.94
CA GLY A 113 -16.09 -9.38 7.25
C GLY A 113 -16.20 -10.54 8.24
N ILE A 114 -15.12 -10.88 8.96
CA ILE A 114 -15.11 -11.90 10.02
C ILE A 114 -15.22 -11.19 11.37
N PRO A 115 -16.21 -11.51 12.22
CA PRO A 115 -16.41 -10.79 13.48
C PRO A 115 -15.30 -10.94 14.51
N ASP A 116 -14.63 -12.09 14.56
CA ASP A 116 -13.58 -12.44 15.53
C ASP A 116 -12.73 -13.56 14.91
N GLY A 117 -11.48 -13.22 14.56
CA GLY A 117 -10.53 -14.12 13.93
C GLY A 117 -9.66 -14.85 14.94
N ARG A 118 -9.31 -16.10 14.63
CA ARG A 118 -8.29 -16.85 15.38
C ARG A 118 -7.41 -17.63 14.44
N ASP A 119 -6.18 -17.88 14.87
CA ASP A 119 -5.17 -18.57 14.07
C ASP A 119 -5.05 -17.97 12.67
N ILE A 120 -5.06 -16.64 12.58
CA ILE A 120 -5.05 -15.90 11.32
C ILE A 120 -3.72 -15.18 11.11
N THR A 121 -3.41 -14.87 9.85
CA THR A 121 -2.34 -13.96 9.48
C THR A 121 -2.85 -12.99 8.44
N TRP A 122 -2.66 -11.72 8.75
CA TRP A 122 -3.05 -10.58 7.97
C TRP A 122 -1.82 -10.02 7.25
N HIS A 123 -1.99 -9.70 5.96
CA HIS A 123 -0.97 -9.08 5.13
C HIS A 123 -1.56 -7.82 4.50
N GLY A 124 -0.84 -6.71 4.59
CA GLY A 124 -1.23 -5.47 3.95
C GLY A 124 -0.05 -4.71 3.39
N LEU A 125 -0.28 -4.10 2.23
CA LEU A 125 0.68 -3.20 1.59
C LEU A 125 0.16 -1.76 1.59
N ILE A 126 1.10 -0.84 1.76
CA ILE A 126 0.95 0.56 1.38
C ILE A 126 2.13 1.00 0.53
N VAL A 127 1.90 2.06 -0.25
CA VAL A 127 2.98 2.84 -0.83
C VAL A 127 3.00 4.21 -0.16
N VAL A 128 4.18 4.60 0.28
CA VAL A 128 4.46 5.90 0.89
C VAL A 128 5.33 6.68 -0.08
N ILE A 129 4.81 7.77 -0.64
CA ILE A 129 5.60 8.67 -1.49
C ILE A 129 6.16 9.78 -0.61
N SER A 130 7.47 9.78 -0.44
CA SER A 130 8.20 10.80 0.30
C SER A 130 8.77 11.86 -0.65
N PRO A 131 8.64 13.17 -0.37
CA PRO A 131 9.15 14.22 -1.27
C PRO A 131 10.69 14.33 -1.26
N ASP A 132 11.35 13.76 -0.26
CA ASP A 132 12.80 13.70 -0.08
C ASP A 132 13.22 12.37 0.54
N ALA A 133 14.53 12.13 0.63
CA ALA A 133 15.04 11.02 1.41
C ALA A 133 15.18 11.48 2.87
N ARG A 134 14.65 10.71 3.81
CA ARG A 134 14.64 11.08 5.23
C ARG A 134 14.69 9.87 6.14
N THR A 135 15.19 10.09 7.34
CA THR A 135 15.00 9.19 8.47
C THR A 135 13.81 9.69 9.28
N THR A 136 12.92 8.80 9.69
CA THR A 136 11.78 9.10 10.55
C THR A 136 11.43 7.90 11.44
N THR A 137 10.41 8.01 12.29
CA THR A 137 9.92 6.93 13.13
C THR A 137 8.57 6.41 12.61
N MET A 138 8.47 5.11 12.49
CA MET A 138 7.22 4.38 12.34
C MET A 138 6.74 3.94 13.73
N HIS A 139 5.43 3.99 13.94
CA HIS A 139 4.77 3.67 15.21
C HIS A 139 3.77 2.52 15.04
N PRO A 140 4.24 1.25 14.98
CA PRO A 140 3.35 0.10 14.83
C PRO A 140 2.58 -0.21 16.12
N ALA A 141 1.32 -0.61 15.95
CA ALA A 141 0.47 -1.21 16.97
C ALA A 141 -0.08 -2.54 16.43
N HIS A 142 0.06 -3.62 17.20
CA HIS A 142 -0.28 -4.96 16.73
C HIS A 142 -0.60 -5.94 17.87
N ASP A 143 -1.32 -7.00 17.50
CA ASP A 143 -1.71 -8.12 18.34
C ASP A 143 -1.78 -9.40 17.48
N ASP A 144 -0.99 -10.45 17.71
CA ASP A 144 0.01 -10.70 18.77
C ASP A 144 1.47 -10.39 18.33
N TYR A 145 1.78 -10.64 17.05
CA TYR A 145 3.11 -10.43 16.46
C TYR A 145 3.03 -9.63 15.17
N ALA A 146 4.12 -8.91 14.86
CA ALA A 146 4.25 -8.21 13.60
C ALA A 146 5.66 -8.27 13.03
N GLN A 147 5.71 -8.33 11.71
CA GLN A 147 6.92 -8.15 10.91
C GLN A 147 6.63 -7.13 9.80
N ILE A 148 7.54 -6.17 9.61
CA ILE A 148 7.37 -5.10 8.63
C ILE A 148 8.62 -5.00 7.75
N TRP A 149 8.39 -4.92 6.45
CA TRP A 149 9.43 -4.68 5.45
C TRP A 149 9.19 -3.35 4.74
N ILE A 150 10.29 -2.65 4.44
CA ILE A 150 10.28 -1.45 3.59
C ILE A 150 11.32 -1.64 2.50
N ASN A 151 10.92 -1.48 1.24
CA ASN A 151 11.83 -1.58 0.08
C ASN A 151 12.65 -2.89 0.01
N GLY A 152 12.09 -3.99 0.52
CA GLY A 152 12.74 -5.31 0.56
C GLY A 152 13.53 -5.61 1.83
N GLU A 153 13.73 -4.63 2.72
CA GLU A 153 14.45 -4.80 3.98
C GLU A 153 13.49 -4.98 5.16
N GLN A 154 13.73 -5.97 6.02
CA GLN A 154 12.95 -6.13 7.25
C GLN A 154 13.40 -5.07 8.26
N VAL A 155 12.47 -4.19 8.64
CA VAL A 155 12.74 -3.09 9.57
C VAL A 155 12.11 -3.31 10.94
N TYR A 156 11.14 -4.24 11.04
CA TYR A 156 10.44 -4.57 12.27
C TYR A 156 10.24 -6.08 12.39
N ASP A 157 10.52 -6.61 13.58
CA ASP A 157 10.22 -7.99 13.96
C ASP A 157 9.97 -8.02 15.47
N ASN A 158 8.70 -8.12 15.86
CA ASN A 158 8.33 -8.11 17.27
C ASN A 158 7.21 -9.13 17.54
N SER A 159 7.50 -10.05 18.44
CA SER A 159 6.58 -11.11 18.88
C SER A 159 5.82 -10.76 20.17
N ALA A 160 5.87 -9.50 20.61
CA ALA A 160 5.18 -9.05 21.81
C ALA A 160 4.00 -8.14 21.46
N TRP A 161 2.81 -8.55 21.90
CA TRP A 161 1.59 -7.73 21.86
C TRP A 161 1.85 -6.32 22.41
N THR A 162 1.33 -5.32 21.71
CA THR A 162 1.51 -3.93 22.14
C THR A 162 0.62 -3.53 23.32
N GLY A 163 -0.36 -4.35 23.71
CA GLY A 163 -1.17 -4.16 24.90
C GLY A 163 -2.42 -3.31 24.68
N GLY A 164 -2.95 -3.28 23.44
CA GLY A 164 -4.24 -2.69 23.09
C GLY A 164 -4.27 -1.94 21.76
N VAL A 165 -5.49 -1.61 21.33
CA VAL A 165 -5.78 -0.75 20.17
C VAL A 165 -4.97 0.53 20.23
N GLN A 166 -4.34 0.88 19.10
CA GLN A 166 -3.55 2.11 18.94
C GLN A 166 -2.41 2.28 19.96
N ARG A 167 -2.01 1.21 20.65
CA ARG A 167 -0.91 1.27 21.61
C ARG A 167 0.40 0.94 20.91
N VAL A 168 1.37 1.84 21.05
CA VAL A 168 2.71 1.70 20.48
C VAL A 168 3.69 1.42 21.61
N THR A 169 4.40 0.30 21.55
CA THR A 169 5.42 -0.08 22.54
C THR A 169 6.83 -0.02 22.01
N THR A 170 6.99 -0.13 20.68
CA THR A 170 8.30 -0.16 20.00
C THR A 170 8.29 0.76 18.78
N PRO A 171 8.33 2.09 18.96
CA PRO A 171 8.60 3.02 17.88
C PRO A 171 9.92 2.63 17.20
N THR A 172 9.95 2.64 15.87
CA THR A 172 11.07 2.12 15.09
C THR A 172 11.54 3.14 14.08
N GLU A 173 12.82 3.50 14.16
CA GLU A 173 13.45 4.37 13.17
C GLU A 173 13.53 3.65 11.81
N ILE A 174 13.10 4.34 10.76
CA ILE A 174 13.08 3.85 9.39
C ILE A 174 13.66 4.90 8.44
N GLN A 175 14.08 4.44 7.26
CA GLN A 175 14.59 5.31 6.21
C GLN A 175 13.68 5.26 4.99
N PHE A 176 13.24 6.42 4.54
CA PHE A 176 12.59 6.59 3.26
C PHE A 176 13.56 7.11 2.22
N GLN A 177 13.47 6.55 1.01
CA GLN A 177 14.04 7.18 -0.17
C GLN A 177 13.07 8.23 -0.72
N LYS A 178 13.61 9.20 -1.45
CA LYS A 178 12.77 10.12 -2.23
C LYS A 178 11.95 9.35 -3.26
N GLY A 179 10.66 9.66 -3.34
CA GLY A 179 9.70 8.95 -4.17
C GLY A 179 9.07 7.81 -3.39
N GLU A 180 8.84 6.69 -4.06
CA GLU A 180 8.04 5.60 -3.50
C GLU A 180 8.83 4.73 -2.53
N ASN A 181 8.17 4.38 -1.44
CA ASN A 181 8.61 3.40 -0.46
C ASN A 181 7.47 2.42 -0.27
N PHE A 182 7.72 1.14 -0.55
CA PHE A 182 6.70 0.12 -0.40
C PHE A 182 6.86 -0.53 0.94
N LEU A 183 5.78 -0.55 1.72
CA LEU A 183 5.75 -1.14 3.04
C LEU A 183 4.84 -2.37 3.01
N HIS A 184 5.34 -3.47 3.55
CA HIS A 184 4.55 -4.67 3.80
C HIS A 184 4.45 -4.90 5.30
N PHE A 185 3.24 -5.02 5.81
CA PHE A 185 2.93 -5.37 7.18
C PHE A 185 2.34 -6.78 7.21
N LYS A 186 3.05 -7.71 7.84
CA LYS A 186 2.56 -9.02 8.23
C LYS A 186 2.25 -9.02 9.73
N CYS A 187 1.03 -9.38 10.10
CA CYS A 187 0.60 -9.52 11.49
C CYS A 187 -0.08 -10.87 11.64
N GLY A 188 0.09 -11.57 12.76
CA GLY A 188 -0.71 -12.76 12.99
C GLY A 188 -1.06 -12.97 14.43
N GLU A 189 -2.05 -13.85 14.59
CA GLU A 189 -2.84 -13.91 15.79
C GLU A 189 -3.30 -15.34 16.11
N SER A 190 -3.32 -15.68 17.39
CA SER A 190 -3.74 -16.98 17.93
C SER A 190 -5.16 -16.98 18.51
N GLY A 191 -5.68 -15.83 18.94
CA GLY A 191 -7.08 -15.64 19.34
C GLY A 191 -7.23 -14.68 20.53
N GLY A 192 -8.24 -13.81 20.47
CA GLY A 192 -8.37 -12.70 21.40
C GLY A 192 -8.68 -11.42 20.64
N ALA A 193 -7.81 -10.42 20.77
CA ALA A 193 -7.88 -9.24 19.93
C ALA A 193 -6.97 -9.44 18.71
N ASP A 194 -7.42 -9.02 17.52
CA ASP A 194 -6.69 -9.15 16.27
C ASP A 194 -6.45 -7.74 15.68
N TYR A 195 -5.43 -7.06 16.20
CA TYR A 195 -5.17 -5.66 15.87
C TYR A 195 -3.96 -5.50 14.96
N VAL A 196 -4.09 -4.67 13.93
CA VAL A 196 -2.99 -4.21 13.10
C VAL A 196 -3.18 -2.75 12.70
N ASN A 197 -2.18 -1.91 12.95
CA ASN A 197 -2.07 -0.60 12.32
C ASN A 197 -0.69 0.05 12.55
N LEU A 198 -0.43 1.17 11.89
CA LEU A 198 0.69 2.05 12.19
C LEU A 198 0.35 3.50 11.85
N HIS A 199 1.16 4.41 12.37
CA HIS A 199 1.29 5.78 11.90
C HIS A 199 2.77 6.18 11.83
N PHE A 200 3.06 7.39 11.34
CA PHE A 200 4.41 7.96 11.27
C PHE A 200 4.59 9.09 12.28
N GLU A 201 5.74 9.75 12.28
CA GLU A 201 5.98 10.91 13.14
C GLU A 201 4.97 12.03 12.84
N PRO A 202 4.47 12.79 13.83
CA PRO A 202 3.55 13.91 13.60
C PRO A 202 4.06 14.97 12.61
N THR A 203 5.38 15.00 12.34
CA THR A 203 6.00 15.92 11.39
C THR A 203 5.91 15.44 9.92
N ASP A 204 5.64 14.16 9.67
CA ASP A 204 5.56 13.55 8.32
C ASP A 204 4.21 13.78 7.63
N THR A 205 3.66 14.99 7.76
CA THR A 205 2.36 15.37 7.17
C THR A 205 2.38 15.51 5.64
N ASP A 206 3.57 15.55 5.04
CA ASP A 206 3.80 15.72 3.62
C ASP A 206 3.94 14.40 2.83
N LEU A 207 3.91 13.25 3.51
CA LEU A 207 3.89 11.94 2.86
C LEU A 207 2.54 11.73 2.14
N LEU A 208 2.59 11.09 0.97
CA LEU A 208 1.39 10.66 0.26
C LEU A 208 1.25 9.14 0.40
N ILE A 209 0.14 8.67 0.97
CA ILE A 209 -0.05 7.26 1.31
C ILE A 209 -1.19 6.67 0.49
N ALA A 210 -0.90 5.55 -0.19
CA ALA A 210 -1.87 4.72 -0.90
C ALA A 210 -1.95 3.30 -0.31
N PRO A 211 -3.12 2.61 -0.36
CA PRO A 211 -4.28 2.92 -1.21
C PRO A 211 -4.93 4.27 -0.92
N THR A 212 -5.31 5.01 -1.94
CA THR A 212 -5.95 6.32 -1.78
C THR A 212 -7.35 6.16 -1.18
N LYS A 213 -7.94 7.26 -0.69
CA LYS A 213 -9.35 7.30 -0.26
C LYS A 213 -10.31 6.99 -1.40
N ASP A 214 -9.87 7.18 -2.64
CA ASP A 214 -10.62 6.85 -3.87
C ASP A 214 -10.36 5.40 -4.33
N ASN A 215 -9.79 4.54 -3.47
CA ASN A 215 -9.51 3.14 -3.73
C ASN A 215 -8.52 2.88 -4.89
N LEU A 216 -7.47 3.68 -4.99
CA LEU A 216 -6.37 3.45 -5.94
C LEU A 216 -5.12 2.96 -5.22
N PHE A 217 -4.58 1.82 -5.63
CA PHE A 217 -3.28 1.31 -5.17
C PHE A 217 -2.37 1.01 -6.36
N LEU A 218 -2.68 0.00 -7.16
CA LEU A 218 -1.85 -0.37 -8.32
C LEU A 218 -1.81 0.74 -9.38
N ASP A 219 -2.90 1.49 -9.52
CA ASP A 219 -2.99 2.60 -10.46
C ASP A 219 -2.08 3.78 -10.05
N VAL A 220 -1.80 3.97 -8.75
CA VAL A 220 -0.82 4.98 -8.33
C VAL A 220 0.61 4.56 -8.66
N LEU A 221 0.85 3.26 -8.91
CA LEU A 221 2.14 2.72 -9.34
C LEU A 221 2.39 2.96 -10.82
N THR A 222 1.33 3.11 -11.61
CA THR A 222 1.48 3.52 -13.01
C THR A 222 1.90 4.99 -13.00
N PRO A 223 2.99 5.38 -13.69
CA PRO A 223 3.26 6.79 -13.89
C PRO A 223 1.99 7.38 -14.52
N VAL A 224 1.38 8.35 -13.84
CA VAL A 224 0.39 9.20 -14.48
C VAL A 224 1.16 9.99 -15.54
N GLU A 225 1.36 9.38 -16.71
CA GLU A 225 1.67 10.12 -17.91
C GLU A 225 0.59 11.20 -17.98
N PRO A 226 0.94 12.49 -17.88
CA PRO A 226 -0.03 13.53 -18.18
C PRO A 226 -0.42 13.24 -19.63
N GLN A 227 -1.66 12.80 -19.83
CA GLN A 227 -2.21 12.59 -21.17
C GLN A 227 -2.01 13.92 -21.91
N GLY A 228 -1.00 13.98 -22.80
CA GLY A 228 -0.56 15.23 -23.44
C GLY A 228 0.92 15.65 -23.27
N LYS A 229 1.83 14.87 -22.66
CA LYS A 229 3.27 15.17 -22.75
C LYS A 229 3.79 14.99 -24.18
N LEU A 230 4.19 16.12 -24.76
CA LEU A 230 4.80 16.38 -26.09
C LEU A 230 6.09 15.59 -26.42
N ALA A 231 6.45 14.54 -25.68
CA ALA A 231 7.68 13.79 -25.89
C ALA A 231 7.67 12.93 -27.18
N THR A 232 6.50 12.63 -27.74
CA THR A 232 6.39 11.80 -28.96
C THR A 232 6.35 12.61 -30.27
N GLN A 233 6.33 13.94 -30.23
CA GLN A 233 6.33 14.76 -31.46
C GLN A 233 7.73 15.14 -31.97
N TRP A 234 8.76 15.17 -31.13
CA TRP A 234 10.13 15.46 -31.58
C TRP A 234 10.75 14.34 -32.43
N ALA A 235 10.32 13.09 -32.23
CA ALA A 235 10.74 11.96 -33.04
C ALA A 235 10.06 11.90 -34.43
N ALA A 236 8.96 12.64 -34.61
CA ALA A 236 8.24 12.77 -35.89
C ALA A 236 8.73 13.97 -36.71
N LEU A 237 9.13 15.07 -36.05
CA LEU A 237 9.71 16.25 -36.72
C LEU A 237 11.13 16.07 -37.25
N LYS A 238 11.87 15.05 -36.81
CA LYS A 238 13.19 14.70 -37.36
C LYS A 238 13.13 13.70 -38.53
N ARG A 239 11.92 13.34 -38.99
CA ARG A 239 11.68 12.41 -40.11
C ARG A 239 10.96 13.04 -41.30
N GLN A 240 10.89 14.36 -41.36
CA GLN A 240 10.47 15.12 -42.54
C GLN A 240 11.61 16.01 -43.04
#